data_AF-A0A938E2I8-F1
#
_entry.id   AF-A0A938E2I8-F1
#
_cell.length_a   1.000
_cell.length_b   1.000
_cell.length_c   1.000
_cell.angle_alpha   90.00
_cell.angle_beta   90.00
_cell.angle_gamma   90.00
#
_symmetry.space_group_name_H-M   'P 1'
#
loop_
_entity.id
_entity.type
_entity.pdbx_description
1 polymer ?
#
loop_
_entity_poly.entity_id
_entity_poly.type
_entity_poly.pdbx_seq_one_letter_code
_entity_poly.pdbx_strand_id
1 'polypeptide(L)'
;MTLGAEWGTGEVLWTMIWFFSFFILIWLLIMVFSDIFRSHDLNGWVKAVWVIFVILLPFIGVFVYLIARGHKMSEHAMEAAKEQDAASRAYIREAVGTAASPADELGRLADLKAKGVIDDAEFERLKAKVVG
;
A
#
# COMPACT_ATOMS: atom_id res chain seq x y z
N MET A 1 -54.12 21.54 17.83
CA MET A 1 -52.65 21.68 17.78
C MET A 1 -52.10 20.44 17.10
N THR A 2 -51.83 20.51 15.80
CA THR A 2 -51.16 19.43 15.06
C THR A 2 -49.69 19.44 15.44
N LEU A 3 -49.30 18.59 16.39
CA LEU A 3 -47.90 18.28 16.70
C LEU A 3 -47.33 17.29 15.67
N GLY A 4 -47.56 17.55 14.39
CA GLY A 4 -47.03 16.75 13.30
C GLY A 4 -46.33 17.72 12.36
N ALA A 5 -45.00 17.78 12.43
CA ALA A 5 -44.23 18.45 11.38
C ALA A 5 -44.65 17.83 10.04
N GLU A 6 -45.00 18.67 9.07
CA GLU A 6 -45.26 18.21 7.71
C GLU A 6 -43.91 17.84 7.08
N TRP A 7 -43.43 16.63 7.36
CA TRP A 7 -42.14 16.15 6.89
C TRP A 7 -42.15 16.04 5.36
N GLY A 8 -41.59 17.03 4.69
CA GLY A 8 -41.34 16.97 3.26
C GLY A 8 -40.24 15.95 2.95
N THR A 9 -40.30 15.26 1.80
CA THR A 9 -39.23 14.34 1.35
C THR A 9 -37.85 15.00 1.36
N GLY A 10 -37.78 16.32 1.14
CA GLY A 10 -36.54 17.10 1.23
C GLY A 10 -35.95 17.18 2.65
N GLU A 11 -36.76 17.24 3.69
CA GLU A 11 -36.30 17.26 5.08
C GLU A 11 -35.73 15.90 5.51
N VAL A 12 -36.32 14.81 5.02
CA VAL A 12 -35.79 13.45 5.24
C VAL A 12 -34.42 13.28 4.57
N LEU A 13 -34.25 13.77 3.34
CA LEU A 13 -32.94 13.76 2.67
C LEU A 13 -31.92 14.64 3.41
N TRP A 14 -32.33 15.84 3.85
CA TRP A 14 -31.47 16.77 4.57
C TRP A 14 -30.99 16.20 5.91
N THR A 15 -31.90 15.64 6.69
CA THR A 15 -31.57 14.99 7.97
C THR A 15 -30.66 13.77 7.78
N MET A 16 -30.86 12.98 6.71
CA MET A 16 -29.97 11.87 6.37
C MET A 16 -28.56 12.33 5.99
N ILE A 17 -28.42 13.40 5.20
CA ILE A 17 -27.11 14.00 4.89
C ILE A 17 -26.43 14.50 6.17
N TRP A 18 -27.18 15.16 7.04
CA TRP A 18 -26.64 15.70 8.29
C TRP A 18 -26.17 14.59 9.23
N PHE A 19 -26.96 13.51 9.36
CA PHE A 19 -26.60 12.32 10.12
C PHE A 19 -25.34 11.63 9.57
N PHE A 20 -25.26 11.45 8.25
CA PHE A 20 -24.09 10.85 7.60
C PHE A 20 -22.84 11.73 7.76
N SER A 21 -23.00 13.04 7.63
CA SER A 21 -21.92 14.01 7.83
C SER A 21 -21.40 13.98 9.27
N PHE A 22 -22.30 13.85 10.25
CA PHE A 22 -21.91 13.67 11.65
C PHE A 22 -21.09 12.39 11.85
N PHE A 23 -21.49 11.28 11.23
CA PHE A 23 -20.73 10.03 11.31
C PHE A 23 -19.33 10.16 10.68
N ILE A 24 -19.24 10.77 9.50
CA ILE A 24 -17.94 11.08 8.86
C ILE A 24 -17.10 11.97 9.76
N LEU A 25 -17.68 12.98 10.39
CA LEU A 25 -16.96 13.89 11.28
C LEU A 25 -16.31 13.13 12.44
N ILE A 26 -17.07 12.28 13.13
CA ILE A 26 -16.54 11.44 14.22
C ILE A 26 -15.44 10.50 13.71
N TRP A 27 -15.67 9.87 12.57
CA TRP A 27 -14.69 8.97 11.97
C TRP A 27 -13.37 9.69 11.62
N LEU A 28 -13.46 10.89 11.01
CA LEU A 28 -12.31 11.74 10.71
C LEU A 28 -11.58 12.20 11.98
N LEU A 29 -12.30 12.55 13.04
CA LEU A 29 -11.69 12.89 14.32
C LEU A 29 -10.87 11.72 14.87
N ILE A 30 -11.42 10.51 14.88
CA ILE A 30 -10.70 9.30 15.34
C ILE A 30 -9.46 9.05 14.48
N MET A 31 -9.57 9.20 13.16
CA MET A 31 -8.46 9.01 12.23
C MET A 31 -7.35 10.04 12.48
N VAL A 32 -7.70 11.32 12.62
CA VAL A 32 -6.75 12.41 12.90
C VAL A 32 -6.09 12.21 14.26
N PHE A 33 -6.85 11.85 15.30
CA PHE A 33 -6.26 11.55 16.61
C PHE A 33 -5.27 10.39 16.53
N SER A 34 -5.67 9.29 15.90
CA SER A 34 -4.80 8.11 15.72
C SER A 34 -3.50 8.48 15.01
N ASP A 35 -3.58 9.33 13.98
CA ASP A 35 -2.42 9.80 13.24
C ASP A 35 -1.53 10.74 14.07
N ILE A 36 -2.10 11.66 14.85
CA ILE A 36 -1.37 12.52 15.80
C ILE A 36 -0.58 11.66 16.80
N PHE A 37 -1.22 10.65 17.38
CA PHE A 37 -0.58 9.78 18.36
C PHE A 37 0.51 8.91 17.74
N ARG A 38 0.24 8.30 16.57
CA ARG A 38 1.20 7.46 15.82
C ARG A 38 2.38 8.25 15.28
N SER A 39 2.24 9.54 15.07
CA SER A 39 3.32 10.37 14.56
C SER A 39 4.44 10.55 15.61
N HIS A 40 5.60 9.93 15.36
CA HIS A 40 6.77 9.96 16.24
C HIS A 40 7.59 11.26 16.12
N ASP A 41 7.32 12.03 15.06
CA ASP A 41 7.95 13.31 14.73
C ASP A 41 7.45 14.50 15.56
N LEU A 42 6.33 14.37 16.28
CA LEU A 42 5.82 15.45 17.13
C LEU A 42 6.22 15.28 18.59
N ASN A 43 6.75 16.35 19.15
CA ASN A 43 6.83 16.50 20.60
C ASN A 43 5.41 16.57 21.21
N GLY A 44 5.24 16.09 22.45
CA GLY A 44 3.95 15.94 23.12
C GLY A 44 3.15 17.25 23.22
N TRP A 45 3.82 18.39 23.33
CA TRP A 45 3.19 19.71 23.32
C TRP A 45 2.48 20.04 22.00
N VAL A 46 3.10 19.69 20.87
CA VAL A 46 2.51 19.93 19.54
C VAL A 46 1.30 19.03 19.35
N LYS A 47 1.35 17.78 19.84
CA LYS A 47 0.20 16.87 19.85
C LYS A 47 -0.97 17.46 20.63
N ALA A 48 -0.72 18.01 21.82
CA ALA A 48 -1.76 18.61 22.66
C ALA A 48 -2.45 19.81 21.97
N VAL A 49 -1.68 20.70 21.35
CA VAL A 49 -2.24 21.85 20.60
C VAL A 49 -3.11 21.38 19.45
N TRP A 50 -2.66 20.39 18.67
CA TRP A 50 -3.46 19.82 17.60
C TRP A 50 -4.76 19.20 18.09
N VAL A 51 -4.70 18.46 19.19
CA VAL A 51 -5.89 17.85 19.79
C VAL A 51 -6.91 18.91 20.19
N ILE A 52 -6.48 19.95 20.90
CA ILE A 52 -7.36 21.04 21.33
C ILE A 52 -7.96 21.76 20.11
N PHE A 53 -7.14 22.07 19.10
CA PHE A 53 -7.57 22.76 17.89
C PHE A 53 -8.64 21.96 17.12
N VAL A 54 -8.43 20.66 16.97
CA VAL A 54 -9.37 19.76 16.28
C VAL A 54 -10.66 19.56 17.08
N ILE A 55 -10.62 19.58 18.41
CA ILE A 55 -11.83 19.50 19.25
C ILE A 55 -12.66 20.79 19.15
N LEU A 56 -12.01 21.95 19.23
CA LEU A 56 -12.72 23.24 19.21
C LEU A 56 -13.30 23.57 17.84
N LEU A 57 -12.61 23.17 16.77
CA LEU A 57 -13.03 23.43 15.40
C LEU A 57 -12.90 22.14 14.59
N PRO A 58 -13.85 21.20 14.66
CA PRO A 58 -13.68 19.87 14.07
C PRO A 58 -13.60 19.91 12.54
N PHE A 59 -14.45 20.70 11.87
CA PHE A 59 -14.38 20.85 10.42
C PHE A 59 -13.06 21.52 9.98
N ILE A 60 -12.78 22.72 10.49
CA ILE A 60 -11.58 23.49 10.12
C ILE A 60 -10.30 22.77 10.56
N GLY A 61 -10.31 22.19 11.75
CA GLY A 61 -9.21 21.45 12.34
C GLY A 61 -8.81 20.24 11.51
N VAL A 62 -9.77 19.45 11.03
CA VAL A 62 -9.49 18.33 10.13
C VAL A 62 -8.92 18.84 8.79
N PHE A 63 -9.49 19.89 8.18
CA PHE A 63 -8.96 20.42 6.93
C PHE A 63 -7.53 20.97 7.06
N VAL A 64 -7.27 21.77 8.09
CA VAL A 64 -5.95 22.33 8.36
C VAL A 64 -4.95 21.23 8.69
N TYR A 65 -5.37 20.19 9.42
CA TYR A 65 -4.55 19.02 9.68
C TYR A 65 -4.17 18.29 8.38
N LEU A 66 -5.14 18.04 7.50
CA LEU A 66 -4.90 17.40 6.21
C LEU A 66 -3.96 18.22 5.31
N ILE A 67 -4.05 19.55 5.33
CA ILE A 67 -3.14 20.41 4.57
C ILE A 67 -1.73 20.37 5.17
N ALA A 68 -1.61 20.50 6.49
CA ALA A 68 -0.33 20.53 7.18
C ALA A 68 0.40 19.17 7.17
N ARG A 69 -0.34 18.06 7.11
CA ARG A 69 0.21 16.69 7.26
C ARG A 69 -0.10 15.71 6.14
N GLY A 70 -0.90 16.10 5.14
CA GLY A 70 -1.20 15.26 3.98
C GLY A 70 0.04 14.86 3.18
N HIS A 71 1.14 15.60 3.32
CA HIS A 71 2.41 15.31 2.65
C HIS A 71 3.08 14.00 3.09
N LYS A 72 2.77 13.47 4.28
CA LYS A 72 3.35 12.19 4.74
C LYS A 72 2.79 10.97 4.01
N MET A 73 1.67 11.12 3.30
CA MET A 73 1.10 10.03 2.51
C MET A 73 1.92 9.73 1.25
N SER A 74 2.53 10.74 0.63
CA SER A 74 3.38 10.53 -0.57
C SER A 74 4.75 9.96 -0.23
N GLU A 75 5.33 10.37 0.90
CA GLU A 75 6.67 9.94 1.29
C GLU A 75 6.68 8.47 1.72
N HIS A 76 5.69 8.06 2.53
CA HIS A 76 5.53 6.65 2.90
C HIS A 76 5.04 5.76 1.76
N ALA A 77 4.28 6.29 0.80
CA ALA A 77 3.93 5.53 -0.41
C ALA A 77 5.17 5.23 -1.26
N MET A 78 6.11 6.18 -1.35
CA MET A 78 7.38 5.95 -2.04
C MET A 78 8.31 5.01 -1.28
N GLU A 79 8.37 5.08 0.05
CA GLU A 79 9.14 4.14 0.87
C GLU A 79 8.55 2.72 0.81
N ALA A 80 7.23 2.57 0.97
CA ALA A 80 6.54 1.29 0.86
C ALA A 80 6.66 0.69 -0.55
N ALA A 81 6.59 1.54 -1.59
CA ALA A 81 6.85 1.10 -2.97
C ALA A 81 8.29 0.59 -3.11
N LYS A 82 9.29 1.30 -2.55
CA LYS A 82 10.71 0.86 -2.57
C LYS A 82 10.93 -0.46 -1.80
N GLU A 83 10.29 -0.65 -0.65
CA GLU A 83 10.38 -1.88 0.13
C GLU A 83 9.72 -3.07 -0.59
N GLN A 84 8.54 -2.87 -1.18
CA GLN A 84 7.90 -3.90 -2.00
C GLN A 84 8.75 -4.26 -3.21
N ASP A 85 9.31 -3.26 -3.89
CA ASP A 85 10.24 -3.44 -5.00
C ASP A 85 11.48 -4.25 -4.59
N ALA A 86 12.04 -3.97 -3.41
CA ALA A 86 13.19 -4.69 -2.87
C ALA A 86 12.85 -6.16 -2.56
N ALA A 87 11.68 -6.41 -1.95
CA ALA A 87 11.19 -7.76 -1.66
C ALA A 87 10.90 -8.55 -2.94
N SER A 88 10.29 -7.93 -3.95
CA SER A 88 10.04 -8.56 -5.26
C SER A 88 11.34 -8.89 -5.98
N ARG A 89 12.34 -8.00 -5.94
CA ARG A 89 13.68 -8.26 -6.50
C ARG A 89 14.39 -9.41 -5.78
N ALA A 90 14.26 -9.51 -4.47
CA ALA A 90 14.82 -10.62 -3.69
C ALA A 90 14.17 -11.96 -4.08
N TYR A 91 12.84 -12.00 -4.16
CA TYR A 91 12.10 -13.18 -4.60
C TYR A 91 12.47 -13.61 -6.03
N ILE A 92 12.57 -12.67 -6.98
CA ILE A 92 13.00 -12.99 -8.35
C ILE A 92 14.44 -13.50 -8.37
N ARG A 93 15.35 -12.91 -7.59
CA ARG A 93 16.74 -13.38 -7.51
C ARG A 93 16.84 -14.78 -6.92
N GLU A 94 16.02 -15.10 -5.92
CA GLU A 94 15.98 -16.42 -5.30
C GLU A 94 15.31 -17.45 -6.23
N ALA A 95 14.21 -17.09 -6.88
CA ALA A 95 13.54 -17.90 -7.90
C ALA A 95 14.42 -18.12 -9.15
N VAL A 96 15.27 -17.15 -9.53
CA VAL A 96 16.23 -17.28 -10.63
C VAL A 96 17.50 -18.00 -10.18
N GLY A 97 17.96 -17.81 -8.94
CA GLY A 97 19.06 -18.58 -8.34
C GLY A 97 18.71 -20.06 -8.12
N THR A 98 17.42 -20.38 -8.09
CA THR A 98 16.89 -21.76 -8.15
C THR A 98 16.48 -22.19 -9.56
N ALA A 99 16.44 -21.26 -10.53
CA ALA A 99 16.21 -21.58 -11.93
C ALA A 99 17.54 -21.97 -12.59
N ALA A 100 17.78 -23.28 -12.59
CA ALA A 100 18.78 -24.00 -13.36
C ALA A 100 20.24 -23.63 -13.02
N SER A 101 20.80 -24.39 -12.07
CA SER A 101 22.25 -24.52 -11.98
C SER A 101 22.81 -24.95 -13.34
N PRO A 102 24.00 -24.48 -13.76
CA PRO A 102 24.66 -24.98 -14.97
C PRO A 102 24.73 -26.52 -15.03
N ALA A 103 24.77 -27.19 -13.86
CA ALA A 103 24.68 -28.64 -13.75
C ALA A 103 23.31 -29.22 -14.18
N ASP A 104 22.21 -28.53 -13.83
CA ASP A 104 20.86 -28.94 -14.21
C ASP A 104 20.61 -28.72 -15.72
N GLU A 105 21.18 -27.66 -16.30
CA GLU A 105 21.13 -27.41 -17.75
C GLU A 105 21.91 -28.48 -18.53
N LEU A 106 23.11 -28.85 -18.07
CA LEU A 106 23.90 -29.94 -18.65
C LEU A 106 23.16 -31.29 -18.56
N GLY A 107 22.47 -31.55 -17.45
CA GLY A 107 21.62 -32.74 -17.27
C GLY A 107 20.48 -32.80 -18.29
N ARG A 108 19.79 -31.68 -18.55
CA ARG A 108 18.73 -31.60 -19.56
C ARG A 108 19.26 -31.78 -20.98
N LEU A 109 20.43 -31.19 -21.30
CA LEU A 109 21.08 -31.39 -22.60
C LEU A 109 21.44 -32.87 -22.83
N ALA A 110 21.89 -33.57 -21.79
CA ALA A 110 22.19 -35.00 -21.88
C ALA A 110 20.93 -35.84 -22.10
N ASP A 111 19.81 -35.49 -21.45
CA ASP A 111 18.53 -36.17 -21.64
C ASP A 111 17.94 -35.95 -23.05
N LEU A 112 18.09 -34.74 -23.60
CA LEU A 112 17.68 -34.43 -24.98
C LEU A 112 18.48 -35.22 -26.02
N LYS A 113 19.78 -35.38 -25.79
CA LYS A 113 20.65 -36.22 -26.61
C LYS A 113 20.25 -37.70 -26.51
N ALA A 114 19.98 -38.20 -25.30
CA ALA A 114 19.56 -39.58 -25.08
C ALA A 114 18.21 -39.89 -25.76
N LYS A 115 17.32 -38.89 -25.86
CA LYS A 115 16.04 -38.97 -26.57
C LYS A 115 16.18 -38.79 -28.09
N GLY A 116 17.38 -38.51 -28.60
CA GLY A 116 17.64 -38.28 -30.02
C GLY A 116 17.02 -36.98 -30.56
N VAL A 117 16.72 -36.01 -29.68
CA VAL A 117 16.15 -34.71 -30.07
C VAL A 117 17.22 -33.79 -30.64
N ILE A 118 18.47 -33.98 -30.24
CA ILE A 118 19.66 -33.23 -30.70
C ILE A 118 20.78 -34.20 -31.06
N ASP A 119 21.63 -33.80 -32.00
CA ASP A 119 22.79 -34.59 -32.42
C ASP A 119 24.06 -34.31 -31.57
N ASP A 120 25.12 -35.09 -31.79
CA ASP A 120 26.39 -34.97 -31.06
C ASP A 120 27.06 -33.59 -31.23
N ALA A 121 26.95 -33.00 -32.42
CA ALA A 121 27.56 -31.72 -32.74
C ALA A 121 26.78 -30.55 -32.10
N GLU A 122 25.45 -30.65 -32.05
CA GLU A 122 24.56 -29.73 -31.36
C GLU A 122 24.76 -29.79 -29.85
N PHE A 123 24.90 -31.00 -29.30
CA PHE A 123 25.16 -31.18 -27.87
C PHE A 123 26.47 -30.51 -27.43
N GLU A 124 27.59 -30.73 -28.13
CA GLU A 124 28.87 -30.12 -27.75
C GLU A 124 28.86 -28.59 -27.92
N ARG A 125 28.15 -28.06 -28.94
CA ARG A 125 27.93 -26.61 -29.11
C ARG A 125 27.16 -26.00 -27.95
N LEU A 126 26.08 -26.65 -27.50
CA LEU A 126 25.24 -26.15 -26.41
C LEU A 126 25.93 -26.28 -25.05
N LYS A 127 26.65 -27.39 -24.82
CA LYS A 127 27.48 -27.60 -23.63
C LYS A 127 28.57 -26.54 -23.49
N ALA A 128 29.25 -26.19 -24.58
CA ALA A 128 30.26 -25.12 -24.57
C ALA A 128 29.67 -23.75 -24.19
N LYS A 129 28.39 -23.50 -24.48
CA LYS A 129 27.68 -22.26 -24.15
C LYS A 129 27.21 -22.19 -22.67
N VAL A 130 27.05 -23.34 -22.03
CA VAL A 130 26.64 -23.44 -20.62
C VAL A 130 27.85 -23.43 -19.67
N VAL A 131 29.00 -23.93 -20.12
CA VAL A 131 30.23 -24.04 -19.33
C VAL A 131 31.21 -22.87 -19.56
N GLY A 132 31.08 -22.16 -20.68
CA GLY A 132 31.91 -20.98 -21.04
C GLY A 132 31.24 -19.67 -20.66
#